data_AF-A0AAE0GWK1-F1
#
_entry.id   AF-A0AAE0GWK1-F1
#
_cell.length_a   1.000
_cell.length_b   1.000
_cell.length_c   1.000
_cell.angle_alpha   90.00
_cell.angle_beta   90.00
_cell.angle_gamma   90.00
#
_symmetry.space_group_name_H-M   'P 1'
#
loop_
_entity.id
_entity.type
_entity.pdbx_description
1 polymer ?
#
loop_
_entity_poly.entity_id
_entity_poly.type
_entity_poly.pdbx_seq_one_letter_code
_entity_poly.pdbx_strand_id
1 'polypeptide(L)'
;MAIKGIMPEFKCYLVVLAGSESDAKRRIDAVTDLGLDGINFQADPNVLTADVVAYAKEQRKDVATWVLSTHIYDCDTPKVWSHMERNGVDIFTSDLPEDMDLWLLDQQLSPKTSCVEASKKPINQ
;
A
#
# COMPACT_ATOMS: atom_id res chain seq x y z
N MET A 1 12.72 3.22 -25.11
CA MET A 1 12.87 1.80 -24.74
C MET A 1 12.89 1.75 -23.23
N ALA A 2 11.81 1.29 -22.58
CA ALA A 2 11.77 1.23 -21.11
C ALA A 2 12.74 0.13 -20.63
N ILE A 3 13.39 0.34 -19.48
CA ILE A 3 14.34 -0.62 -18.89
C ILE A 3 13.75 -2.03 -18.73
N LYS A 4 12.43 -2.13 -18.56
CA LYS A 4 11.68 -3.39 -18.50
C LYS A 4 11.77 -4.22 -19.78
N GLY A 5 11.93 -3.59 -20.95
CA GLY A 5 12.14 -4.31 -22.21
C GLY A 5 13.53 -4.94 -22.33
N ILE A 6 14.51 -4.46 -21.56
CA ILE A 6 15.88 -4.98 -21.52
C ILE A 6 16.00 -6.10 -20.48
N MET A 7 15.28 -5.97 -19.36
CA MET A 7 15.34 -6.88 -18.21
C MET A 7 13.94 -7.34 -17.78
N PRO A 8 13.24 -8.13 -18.62
CA PRO A 8 11.84 -8.49 -18.40
C PRO A 8 11.60 -9.34 -17.15
N GLU A 9 12.61 -10.08 -16.69
CA GLU A 9 12.54 -10.97 -15.53
C GLU A 9 12.53 -10.23 -14.18
N PHE A 10 13.04 -8.99 -14.14
CA PHE A 10 13.10 -8.20 -12.91
C PHE A 10 11.89 -7.27 -12.82
N LYS A 11 11.29 -7.17 -11.62
CA LYS A 11 10.26 -6.17 -11.37
C LYS A 11 10.87 -4.77 -11.40
N CYS A 12 10.22 -3.85 -12.09
CA CYS A 12 10.63 -2.46 -12.22
C CYS A 12 9.52 -1.53 -11.71
N TYR A 13 9.87 -0.67 -10.76
CA TYR A 13 8.95 0.26 -10.10
C TYR A 13 9.37 1.69 -10.39
N LEU A 14 8.37 2.55 -10.59
CA LEU A 14 8.60 3.99 -10.62
C LEU A 14 8.51 4.56 -9.20
N VAL A 15 9.59 5.19 -8.70
CA VAL A 15 9.60 5.87 -7.40
C VAL A 15 9.19 7.32 -7.58
N VAL A 16 8.10 7.75 -6.93
CA VAL A 16 7.54 9.10 -7.08
C VAL A 16 6.92 9.65 -5.80
N LEU A 17 6.74 10.97 -5.79
CA LEU A 17 5.83 11.69 -4.91
C LEU A 17 4.49 11.92 -5.61
N ALA A 18 3.41 11.92 -4.83
CA ALA A 18 2.09 12.36 -5.26
C ALA A 18 1.49 13.26 -4.17
N GLY A 19 0.89 14.38 -4.58
CA GLY A 19 0.32 15.36 -3.63
C GLY A 19 -1.17 15.16 -3.32
N SER A 20 -1.83 14.21 -4.00
CA SER A 20 -3.25 13.89 -3.81
C SER A 20 -3.57 12.53 -4.43
N GLU A 21 -4.73 11.96 -4.11
CA GLU A 21 -5.23 10.73 -4.75
C GLU A 21 -5.32 10.85 -6.28
N SER A 22 -5.79 12.00 -6.78
CA SER A 22 -5.90 12.24 -8.22
C SER A 22 -4.54 12.25 -8.93
N ASP A 23 -3.54 12.83 -8.29
CA ASP A 23 -2.18 12.82 -8.80
C ASP A 23 -1.60 11.40 -8.76
N ALA A 24 -1.84 10.65 -7.67
CA ALA A 24 -1.41 9.26 -7.56
C ALA A 24 -1.99 8.38 -8.69
N LYS A 25 -3.29 8.49 -8.98
CA LYS A 25 -3.94 7.77 -10.10
C LYS A 25 -3.32 8.14 -11.45
N ARG A 26 -3.04 9.43 -11.69
CA ARG A 26 -2.32 9.88 -12.89
C ARG A 26 -0.90 9.30 -12.99
N ARG A 27 -0.19 9.12 -11.87
CA ARG A 27 1.13 8.45 -11.88
C ARG A 27 1.00 6.96 -12.18
N ILE A 28 -0.04 6.30 -11.69
CA ILE A 28 -0.35 4.90 -12.01
C ILE A 28 -0.59 4.73 -13.52
N ASP A 29 -1.35 5.64 -14.14
CA ASP A 29 -1.56 5.61 -15.60
C ASP A 29 -0.23 5.70 -16.36
N ALA A 30 0.66 6.61 -15.95
CA ALA A 30 1.98 6.73 -16.56
C ALA A 30 2.83 5.46 -16.39
N VAL A 31 2.76 4.79 -15.24
CA VAL A 31 3.43 3.50 -15.01
C VAL A 31 2.88 2.40 -15.92
N THR A 32 1.57 2.40 -16.17
CA THR A 32 0.91 1.50 -17.11
C THR A 32 1.38 1.74 -18.53
N ASP A 33 1.40 2.99 -18.98
CA ASP A 33 1.85 3.36 -20.33
C ASP A 33 3.33 3.01 -20.56
N LEU A 34 4.15 3.11 -19.52
CA LEU A 34 5.56 2.73 -19.55
C LEU A 34 5.79 1.21 -19.51
N GLY A 35 4.75 0.41 -19.28
CA GLY A 35 4.85 -1.04 -19.16
C GLY A 35 5.63 -1.51 -17.93
N LEU A 36 5.65 -0.71 -16.85
CA LEU A 36 6.33 -1.05 -15.60
C LEU A 36 5.45 -1.95 -14.73
N ASP A 37 6.04 -2.66 -13.77
CA ASP A 37 5.33 -3.63 -12.93
C ASP A 37 4.58 -2.96 -11.76
N GLY A 38 5.06 -1.81 -11.31
CA GLY A 38 4.47 -1.12 -10.18
C GLY A 38 4.98 0.28 -9.95
N ILE A 39 4.54 0.84 -8.84
CA ILE A 39 4.84 2.21 -8.42
C ILE A 39 5.20 2.22 -6.94
N ASN A 40 6.12 3.08 -6.56
CA ASN A 40 6.58 3.23 -5.18
C ASN A 40 6.35 4.68 -4.73
N PHE A 41 5.40 4.87 -3.81
CA PHE A 41 4.94 6.17 -3.33
C PHE A 41 5.44 6.47 -1.92
N GLN A 42 5.45 7.74 -1.52
CA GLN A 42 5.62 8.07 -0.11
C GLN A 42 4.49 7.44 0.71
N ALA A 43 4.79 6.91 1.88
CA ALA A 43 3.83 6.36 2.84
C ALA A 43 2.93 7.45 3.48
N ASP A 44 2.09 8.10 2.68
CA ASP A 44 1.11 9.09 3.13
C ASP A 44 -0.32 8.52 3.09
N PRO A 45 -0.96 8.29 4.25
CA PRO A 45 -2.32 7.75 4.33
C PRO A 45 -3.41 8.61 3.66
N ASN A 46 -3.16 9.90 3.42
CA ASN A 46 -4.11 10.79 2.75
C ASN A 46 -4.02 10.70 1.23
N VAL A 47 -2.92 10.15 0.71
CA VAL A 47 -2.71 9.98 -0.74
C VAL A 47 -2.90 8.52 -1.13
N LEU A 48 -2.35 7.58 -0.35
CA LEU A 48 -2.47 6.15 -0.59
C LEU A 48 -3.68 5.57 0.12
N THR A 49 -4.87 5.99 -0.31
CA THR A 49 -6.14 5.43 0.16
C THR A 49 -6.40 4.06 -0.47
N ALA A 50 -7.35 3.31 0.10
CA ALA A 50 -7.80 2.04 -0.47
C ALA A 50 -8.28 2.19 -1.93
N ASP A 51 -8.90 3.32 -2.28
CA ASP A 51 -9.36 3.62 -3.64
C ASP A 51 -8.20 3.79 -4.63
N VAL A 52 -7.09 4.40 -4.20
CA VAL A 52 -5.89 4.54 -5.03
C VAL A 52 -5.22 3.19 -5.23
N VAL A 53 -5.12 2.38 -4.19
CA VAL A 53 -4.55 1.03 -4.28
C VAL A 53 -5.43 0.14 -5.16
N ALA A 54 -6.74 0.14 -4.97
CA ALA A 54 -7.68 -0.61 -5.80
C ALA A 54 -7.56 -0.23 -7.28
N TYR A 55 -7.44 1.08 -7.57
CA TYR A 55 -7.19 1.56 -8.93
C TYR A 55 -5.89 0.99 -9.52
N ALA A 56 -4.79 0.97 -8.75
CA ALA A 56 -3.55 0.33 -9.19
C ALA A 56 -3.73 -1.16 -9.51
N LYS A 57 -4.52 -1.88 -8.69
CA LYS A 57 -4.83 -3.30 -8.90
C LYS A 57 -5.64 -3.57 -10.16
N GLU A 58 -6.60 -2.71 -10.49
CA GLU A 58 -7.34 -2.78 -11.76
C GLU A 58 -6.39 -2.66 -12.97
N GLN A 59 -5.34 -1.86 -12.84
CA GLN A 59 -4.27 -1.71 -13.84
C GLN A 59 -3.18 -2.80 -13.74
N ARG A 60 -3.37 -3.81 -12.88
CA ARG A 60 -2.42 -4.89 -12.60
C ARG A 60 -1.03 -4.37 -12.19
N LYS A 61 -1.01 -3.34 -11.34
CA LYS A 61 0.21 -2.74 -10.79
C LYS A 61 0.39 -3.08 -9.33
N ASP A 62 1.64 -3.32 -8.95
CA ASP A 62 2.06 -3.40 -7.56
C ASP A 62 2.21 -1.99 -6.98
N VAL A 63 1.83 -1.82 -5.72
CA VAL A 63 1.99 -0.60 -4.94
C VAL A 63 2.99 -0.86 -3.83
N ALA A 64 4.12 -0.19 -3.91
CA ALA A 64 5.13 -0.14 -2.87
C ALA A 64 5.08 1.22 -2.15
N THR A 65 5.65 1.26 -0.96
CA THR A 65 5.83 2.50 -0.19
C THR A 65 7.27 2.74 0.21
N TRP A 66 7.65 4.02 0.25
CA TRP A 66 8.89 4.53 0.81
C TRP A 66 8.61 5.61 1.86
N VAL A 67 9.54 5.78 2.79
CA VAL A 67 9.44 6.76 3.87
C VAL A 67 10.40 7.92 3.65
N LEU A 68 9.96 9.12 3.99
CA LEU A 68 10.80 10.31 3.86
C LEU A 68 11.60 10.48 5.15
N SER A 69 12.91 10.20 5.13
CA SER A 69 13.74 10.15 6.34
C SER A 69 13.74 11.45 7.15
N THR A 70 13.49 12.61 6.53
CA THR A 70 13.37 13.90 7.26
C THR A 70 12.09 14.02 8.09
N HIS A 71 11.12 13.11 7.91
CA HIS A 71 9.82 13.05 8.58
C HIS A 71 9.54 11.63 9.08
N ILE A 72 10.57 10.89 9.50
CA ILE A 72 10.48 9.49 9.89
C ILE A 72 9.39 9.25 10.95
N TYR A 73 9.30 10.11 11.96
CA TYR A 73 8.31 9.98 13.04
C TYR A 73 6.85 10.27 12.61
N ASP A 74 6.63 10.84 11.43
CA ASP A 74 5.30 11.13 10.90
C ASP A 74 4.82 10.07 9.91
N CYS A 75 5.74 9.46 9.15
CA CYS A 75 5.42 8.55 8.05
C CYS A 75 5.93 7.11 8.22
N ASP A 76 6.78 6.84 9.20
CA ASP A 76 7.33 5.51 9.50
C ASP A 76 6.92 5.10 10.92
N THR A 77 5.62 4.85 11.09
CA THR A 77 5.04 4.50 12.40
C THR A 77 4.08 3.31 12.28
N PRO A 78 3.85 2.54 13.37
CA PRO A 78 2.87 1.47 13.39
C PRO A 78 1.48 1.88 12.88
N LYS A 79 1.07 3.13 13.19
CA LYS A 79 -0.21 3.66 12.71
C LYS A 79 -0.23 3.79 11.19
N VAL A 80 0.84 4.31 10.58
CA VAL A 80 0.94 4.45 9.13
C VAL A 80 1.06 3.07 8.47
N TRP A 81 1.86 2.16 9.01
CA TRP A 81 2.00 0.79 8.49
C TRP A 81 0.65 0.06 8.48
N SER A 82 -0.10 0.08 9.59
CA SER A 82 -1.44 -0.48 9.65
C SER A 82 -2.44 0.23 8.72
N HIS A 83 -2.23 1.51 8.38
CA HIS A 83 -3.06 2.19 7.38
C HIS A 83 -2.78 1.68 5.97
N MET A 84 -1.52 1.62 5.57
CA MET A 84 -1.11 1.10 4.28
C MET A 84 -1.48 -0.38 4.10
N GLU A 85 -1.33 -1.20 5.15
CA GLU A 85 -1.70 -2.63 5.13
C GLU A 85 -3.21 -2.76 4.89
N ARG A 86 -4.04 -2.02 5.65
CA ARG A 86 -5.50 -1.99 5.45
C ARG A 86 -5.90 -1.48 4.08
N ASN A 87 -5.14 -0.55 3.50
CA ASN A 87 -5.39 -0.04 2.16
C ASN A 87 -4.93 -1.01 1.06
N GLY A 88 -4.21 -2.08 1.39
CA GLY A 88 -3.80 -3.13 0.46
C GLY A 88 -2.47 -2.88 -0.26
N VAL A 89 -1.59 -2.04 0.31
CA VAL A 89 -0.23 -1.85 -0.20
C VAL A 89 0.53 -3.19 -0.17
N ASP A 90 1.28 -3.50 -1.23
CA ASP A 90 1.95 -4.80 -1.38
C ASP A 90 3.30 -4.85 -0.69
N ILE A 91 4.05 -3.76 -0.77
CA ILE A 91 5.46 -3.71 -0.38
C ILE A 91 5.70 -2.48 0.48
N PHE A 92 6.38 -2.72 1.60
CA PHE A 92 6.77 -1.71 2.55
C PHE A 92 8.27 -1.55 2.57
N THR A 93 8.73 -0.30 2.63
CA THR A 93 10.09 0.01 3.02
C THR A 93 10.05 0.94 4.23
N SER A 94 10.89 0.64 5.21
CA SER A 94 10.94 1.33 6.49
C SER A 94 12.40 1.59 6.83
N ASP A 95 12.67 2.74 7.42
CA ASP A 95 13.95 3.11 8.02
C ASP A 95 14.02 2.65 9.50
N LEU A 96 12.94 2.06 10.03
CA LEU A 96 12.82 1.51 11.40
C LEU A 96 12.53 0.00 11.39
N PRO A 97 13.46 -0.85 10.92
CA PRO A 97 13.21 -2.29 10.77
C PRO A 97 12.90 -3.01 12.09
N GLU A 98 13.54 -2.64 13.21
CA GLU A 98 13.28 -3.26 14.52
C GLU A 98 11.86 -2.99 15.01
N ASP A 99 11.37 -1.77 14.86
CA ASP A 99 10.01 -1.39 15.26
C ASP A 99 8.97 -2.04 14.33
N MET A 100 9.28 -2.16 13.03
CA MET A 100 8.43 -2.86 12.06
C MET A 100 8.32 -4.35 12.37
N ASP A 101 9.41 -5.01 12.77
CA ASP A 101 9.40 -6.41 13.20
C ASP A 101 8.52 -6.61 14.44
N LEU A 102 8.61 -5.71 15.43
CA LEU A 102 7.76 -5.75 16.61
C LEU A 102 6.28 -5.55 16.26
N TRP A 103 5.98 -4.64 15.35
CA TRP A 103 4.61 -4.44 14.85
C TRP A 103 4.09 -5.69 14.11
N LEU A 104 4.89 -6.32 13.25
CA LEU A 104 4.51 -7.54 12.55
C LEU A 104 4.24 -8.71 13.51
N LEU A 105 5.00 -8.80 14.61
CA LEU A 105 4.78 -9.79 15.65
C LEU A 105 3.45 -9.54 16.38
N ASP A 106 3.15 -8.28 16.71
CA ASP A 106 1.89 -7.89 17.37
C ASP A 106 0.65 -8.21 16.49
N GLN A 107 0.74 -7.98 15.18
CA GLN A 107 -0.33 -8.34 14.23
C GLN A 107 -0.61 -9.85 14.19
N GLN A 108 0.41 -10.69 14.41
CA GLN A 108 0.25 -12.16 14.40
C GLN A 108 -0.34 -12.69 15.70
N LEU A 109 -0.06 -12.02 16.83
CA LEU A 109 -0.52 -12.43 18.15
C LEU A 109 -1.92 -11.93 18.48
N SER A 110 -2.40 -10.89 17.80
CA SER A 110 -3.73 -10.33 17.98
C SER A 110 -4.83 -11.27 17.49
N PRO A 111 -5.79 -11.70 18.34
CA PRO A 111 -6.87 -12.56 17.90
C PRO A 111 -7.74 -11.80 16.89
N LYS A 112 -7.73 -12.26 15.62
CA LYS A 112 -8.67 -11.81 14.58
C LYS A 112 -10.07 -12.11 15.07
N THR A 113 -10.72 -11.11 15.66
CA THR A 113 -12.06 -11.27 16.19
C THR A 113 -12.98 -11.46 14.99
N SER A 114 -13.34 -12.71 14.68
CA SER A 114 -14.31 -12.99 13.64
C SER A 114 -15.65 -12.42 14.12
N CYS A 115 -16.13 -11.37 13.46
CA CYS A 115 -17.50 -10.92 13.62
C CYS A 115 -18.42 -12.03 13.11
N VAL A 116 -18.83 -12.93 14.00
CA VAL A 116 -19.98 -13.79 13.78
C VAL A 116 -21.20 -12.88 13.86
N GLU A 117 -21.70 -12.43 12.70
CA GLU A 117 -22.97 -11.73 12.61
C GLU A 117 -24.08 -12.66 13.11
N ALA A 118 -24.63 -12.33 14.29
CA ALA A 118 -25.80 -12.99 14.82
C ALA A 118 -27.01 -12.63 13.94
N SER A 119 -27.32 -13.52 12.98
CA SER A 119 -28.56 -13.46 12.20
C SER A 119 -29.76 -13.68 13.13
N LYS A 120 -30.34 -12.60 13.64
CA LYS A 120 -31.64 -12.62 14.30
C LYS A 120 -32.73 -12.65 13.22
N LYS A 121 -33.25 -13.84 12.89
CA LYS A 121 -34.53 -13.96 12.19
C LYS A 121 -35.67 -13.62 13.16
N PRO A 122 -36.60 -12.71 12.82
CA PRO A 122 -37.80 -12.52 13.61
C PRO A 122 -38.75 -13.72 13.43
N ILE A 123 -39.25 -14.24 14.55
CA ILE A 123 -40.36 -15.20 14.60
C ILE A 123 -41.63 -14.38 14.48
N ASN A 124 -42.33 -14.48 13.35
CA ASN A 124 -43.69 -13.96 13.23
C ASN A 124 -44.65 -14.90 13.99
N GLN A 125 -45.39 -14.34 14.94
CA GLN A 125 -46.60 -14.91 15.51
C GLN A 125 -47.80 -14.58 14.62
#